data_AF-A0A1Q3GFL9-F1
#
_entry.id   AF-A0A1Q3GFL9-F1
#
_cell.length_a   1.000
_cell.length_b   1.000
_cell.length_c   1.000
_cell.angle_alpha   90.00
_cell.angle_beta   90.00
_cell.angle_gamma   90.00
#
_symmetry.space_group_name_H-M   'P 1'
#
loop_
_entity.id
_entity.type
_entity.pdbx_description
1 polymer ?
#
loop_
_entity_poly.entity_id
_entity_poly.type
_entity_poly.pdbx_seq_one_letter_code
_entity_poly.pdbx_strand_id
1 'polypeptide(L)'
;MNEKRLALLIGNSNYQVAGKLKNPRNDVDLIAEVLKKLGFKTKAVKDVTRKKFLIALNIFGQELDDYDLGFFFFAGHGIQVNGENYLLPIDADPKNENEVEYDCINAQRILRKMENAQSKTNIMVLDACRNNPFTKSWSRSPSMQGLTYMSAPYGSLIAYSTAPNKVAEDGIGKNSSYSEVLAEEMLAPNMTIIQVLQKVRNRLIKKLSGKQVPWESTSMLEDLVLNDGRYTSFKTLCQAIQYNKDNDYILNNLRLSIKDFKVKENINHATDSEGKKIIETLVAIGFNFENFNNLLVTKYDNGEREFNFSFKSKKVDEILSISRRLINLLGLGYYDDENQVYFANEEDVKSLVKGKLKNMNTCFTMWMFDTVNFILSYTNGHNILIFKIHTKSYKEVIKGNLLSVLKNDYDYIPDDNLKVNIIETDSVHYTDYDLMLDNKEFDFFDKATMRIFYNKNGDVSSKKIFLKNSDKSSLNVSKVSQIVSKLVAIYGKDEAGMGYLNGVEAKELTNNEFWLGRRWYLNDQHQEWDSKNAIEKMAYGIFLTHENDPDDEDYGLQLDITGYNSLLKHAKALYES
;
A
#
# COMPACT_ATOMS: atom_id res chain seq x y z
N MET A 1 -16.44 -0.28 -21.14
CA MET A 1 -15.77 -0.57 -22.43
C MET A 1 -14.27 -0.40 -22.23
N ASN A 2 -13.45 -1.27 -22.84
CA ASN A 2 -12.00 -1.29 -22.62
C ASN A 2 -11.32 -0.32 -23.60
N GLU A 3 -11.01 0.90 -23.13
CA GLU A 3 -10.31 1.93 -23.92
C GLU A 3 -9.02 1.39 -24.56
N LYS A 4 -8.89 1.53 -25.89
CA LYS A 4 -7.72 1.09 -26.67
C LYS A 4 -6.67 2.20 -26.71
N ARG A 5 -5.43 1.86 -26.36
CA ARG A 5 -4.32 2.82 -26.23
C ARG A 5 -3.15 2.48 -27.15
N LEU A 6 -2.67 3.43 -27.96
CA LEU A 6 -1.56 3.26 -28.89
C LEU A 6 -0.46 4.28 -28.61
N ALA A 7 0.80 3.83 -28.59
CA ALA A 7 1.95 4.71 -28.40
C ALA A 7 3.01 4.55 -29.49
N LEU A 8 3.53 5.66 -29.99
CA LEU A 8 4.76 5.73 -30.79
C LEU A 8 5.83 6.47 -29.99
N LEU A 9 6.99 5.82 -29.81
CA LEU A 9 8.13 6.35 -29.08
C LEU A 9 9.34 6.39 -30.00
N ILE A 10 10.02 7.54 -30.07
CA ILE A 10 11.18 7.75 -30.93
C ILE A 10 12.34 8.28 -30.09
N GLY A 11 13.48 7.59 -30.15
CA GLY A 11 14.66 7.91 -29.34
C GLY A 11 15.91 7.99 -30.20
N ASN A 12 16.43 9.19 -30.39
CA ASN A 12 17.59 9.43 -31.26
C ASN A 12 18.81 9.83 -30.43
N SER A 13 19.83 8.98 -30.45
CA SER A 13 21.09 9.12 -29.73
C SER A 13 22.30 9.24 -30.66
N ASN A 14 22.33 8.45 -31.74
CA ASN A 14 23.49 8.29 -32.61
C ASN A 14 23.44 9.21 -33.83
N TYR A 15 23.44 10.53 -33.60
CA TYR A 15 23.46 11.51 -34.69
C TYR A 15 24.78 11.45 -35.47
N GLN A 16 24.65 11.59 -36.79
CA GLN A 16 25.79 11.65 -37.71
C GLN A 16 26.55 12.98 -37.57
N VAL A 17 25.82 14.09 -37.41
CA VAL A 17 26.40 15.45 -37.40
C VAL A 17 26.11 16.22 -36.10
N ALA A 18 24.93 16.04 -35.49
CA ALA A 18 24.46 16.82 -34.34
C ALA A 18 25.05 16.43 -32.96
N GLY A 19 26.06 15.56 -32.92
CA GLY A 19 26.66 15.06 -31.66
C GLY A 19 25.79 14.01 -30.97
N LYS A 20 26.44 13.04 -30.29
CA LYS A 20 25.75 11.89 -29.70
C LYS A 20 25.13 12.20 -28.33
N LEU A 21 23.93 11.67 -28.09
CA LEU A 21 23.26 11.73 -26.78
C LEU A 21 23.24 10.36 -26.11
N LYS A 22 23.49 10.31 -24.80
CA LYS A 22 23.61 9.05 -24.04
C LYS A 22 22.27 8.39 -23.72
N ASN A 23 21.24 9.20 -23.44
CA ASN A 23 20.02 8.75 -22.75
C ASN A 23 18.81 8.41 -23.64
N PRO A 24 18.57 9.04 -24.81
CA PRO A 24 17.32 8.88 -25.56
C PRO A 24 16.89 7.43 -25.87
N ARG A 25 17.83 6.55 -26.18
CA ARG A 25 17.53 5.12 -26.42
C ARG A 25 17.00 4.43 -25.16
N ASN A 26 17.56 4.77 -24.00
CA ASN A 26 17.15 4.23 -22.70
C ASN A 26 15.82 4.85 -22.25
N ASP A 27 15.64 6.16 -22.48
CA ASP A 27 14.39 6.87 -22.15
C ASP A 27 13.18 6.25 -22.87
N VAL A 28 13.34 5.93 -24.17
CA VAL A 28 12.32 5.23 -24.94
C VAL A 28 12.01 3.85 -24.40
N ASP A 29 13.01 3.09 -23.97
CA ASP A 29 12.77 1.77 -23.37
C ASP A 29 11.99 1.90 -22.07
N LEU A 30 12.39 2.83 -21.20
CA LEU A 30 11.75 3.07 -19.92
C LEU A 30 10.28 3.48 -20.10
N ILE A 31 10.00 4.48 -20.95
CA ILE A 31 8.65 4.97 -21.17
C ILE A 31 7.80 3.92 -21.89
N ALA A 32 8.37 3.14 -22.83
CA ALA A 32 7.64 2.04 -23.47
C ALA A 32 7.25 0.95 -22.47
N GLU A 33 8.13 0.58 -21.53
CA GLU A 33 7.81 -0.38 -20.48
C GLU A 33 6.66 0.10 -19.58
N VAL A 34 6.69 1.39 -19.19
CA VAL A 34 5.62 1.99 -18.38
C VAL A 34 4.31 2.05 -19.16
N LEU A 35 4.31 2.50 -20.42
CA LEU A 35 3.09 2.58 -21.21
C LEU A 35 2.49 1.18 -21.47
N LYS A 36 3.31 0.14 -21.68
CA LYS A 36 2.81 -1.25 -21.76
C LYS A 36 2.09 -1.67 -20.49
N LYS A 37 2.65 -1.36 -19.30
CA LYS A 37 2.00 -1.61 -18.00
C LYS A 37 0.66 -0.89 -17.89
N LEU A 38 0.53 0.28 -18.50
CA LEU A 38 -0.69 1.08 -18.56
C LEU A 38 -1.62 0.69 -19.71
N GLY A 39 -1.39 -0.46 -20.37
CA GLY A 39 -2.28 -1.02 -21.39
C GLY A 39 -2.11 -0.45 -22.80
N PHE A 40 -1.00 0.27 -23.08
CA PHE A 40 -0.70 0.72 -24.43
C PHE A 40 -0.09 -0.40 -25.29
N LYS A 41 -0.51 -0.46 -26.55
CA LYS A 41 0.30 -1.07 -27.61
C LYS A 41 1.41 -0.08 -27.97
N THR A 42 2.65 -0.41 -27.68
CA THR A 42 3.79 0.50 -27.90
C THR A 42 4.60 0.13 -29.14
N LYS A 43 5.00 1.13 -29.93
CA LYS A 43 5.98 1.05 -31.00
C LYS A 43 7.17 1.93 -30.66
N ALA A 44 8.26 1.32 -30.21
CA ALA A 44 9.51 2.02 -29.93
C ALA A 44 10.47 1.90 -31.11
N VAL A 45 10.93 3.03 -31.66
CA VAL A 45 11.95 3.07 -32.71
C VAL A 45 13.11 3.96 -32.26
N LYS A 46 14.33 3.54 -32.57
CA LYS A 46 15.57 4.18 -32.08
C LYS A 46 16.48 4.52 -33.23
N ASP A 47 17.21 5.63 -33.09
CA ASP A 47 18.20 6.11 -34.05
C ASP A 47 17.64 6.10 -35.50
N VAL A 48 16.51 6.77 -35.68
CA VAL A 48 15.77 6.75 -36.94
C VAL A 48 16.27 7.84 -37.90
N THR A 49 16.48 7.44 -39.15
CA THR A 49 16.67 8.38 -40.25
C THR A 49 15.37 9.12 -40.56
N ARG A 50 15.43 10.24 -41.27
CA ARG A 50 14.24 11.02 -41.62
C ARG A 50 13.18 10.18 -42.32
N LYS A 51 13.60 9.36 -43.29
CA LYS A 51 12.74 8.41 -44.01
C LYS A 51 12.05 7.43 -43.05
N LYS A 52 12.81 6.81 -42.14
CA LYS A 52 12.25 5.85 -41.16
C LYS A 52 11.32 6.53 -40.16
N PHE A 53 11.63 7.76 -39.75
CA PHE A 53 10.77 8.57 -38.88
C PHE A 53 9.41 8.79 -39.54
N LEU A 54 9.39 9.28 -40.79
CA LEU A 54 8.15 9.53 -41.53
C LEU A 54 7.34 8.24 -41.75
N ILE A 55 8.00 7.12 -42.04
CA ILE A 55 7.32 5.82 -42.15
C ILE A 55 6.67 5.43 -40.82
N ALA A 56 7.39 5.52 -39.72
CA ALA A 56 6.87 5.19 -38.38
C ALA A 56 5.67 6.08 -38.01
N LEU A 57 5.76 7.38 -38.30
CA LEU A 57 4.68 8.35 -38.08
C LEU A 57 3.46 8.06 -38.97
N ASN A 58 3.69 7.66 -40.23
CA ASN A 58 2.63 7.29 -41.16
C ASN A 58 1.85 6.08 -40.66
N ILE A 59 2.56 5.00 -40.33
CA ILE A 59 1.98 3.77 -39.79
C ILE A 59 1.27 4.06 -38.45
N PHE A 60 1.87 4.87 -37.56
CA PHE A 60 1.25 5.21 -36.28
C PHE A 60 -0.09 5.91 -36.46
N GLY A 61 -0.15 6.98 -37.27
CA GLY A 61 -1.42 7.69 -37.46
C GLY A 61 -2.48 6.86 -38.20
N GLN A 62 -2.09 5.93 -39.08
CA GLN A 62 -3.06 5.00 -39.69
C GLN A 62 -3.62 3.99 -38.69
N GLU A 63 -2.77 3.47 -37.80
CA GLU A 63 -3.27 2.57 -36.75
C GLU A 63 -4.06 3.31 -35.69
N LEU A 64 -3.77 4.59 -35.43
CA LEU A 64 -4.42 5.38 -34.39
C LEU A 64 -5.93 5.55 -34.64
N ASP A 65 -6.39 5.47 -35.89
CA ASP A 65 -7.81 5.48 -36.28
C ASP A 65 -8.66 4.44 -35.51
N ASP A 66 -8.05 3.32 -35.11
CA ASP A 66 -8.71 2.23 -34.39
C ASP A 66 -8.60 2.32 -32.85
N TYR A 67 -8.06 3.42 -32.31
CA TYR A 67 -7.71 3.60 -30.89
C TYR A 67 -8.32 4.87 -30.29
N ASP A 68 -8.65 4.81 -29.00
CA ASP A 68 -9.25 5.92 -28.27
C ASP A 68 -8.21 6.95 -27.80
N LEU A 69 -6.99 6.49 -27.47
CA LEU A 69 -5.93 7.29 -26.87
C LEU A 69 -4.60 7.11 -27.63
N GLY A 70 -4.09 8.22 -28.17
CA GLY A 70 -2.79 8.28 -28.83
C GLY A 70 -1.71 8.89 -27.93
N PHE A 71 -0.55 8.26 -27.86
CA PHE A 71 0.62 8.78 -27.13
C PHE A 71 1.85 8.85 -28.04
N PHE A 72 2.40 10.04 -28.23
CA PHE A 72 3.66 10.24 -28.93
C PHE A 72 4.73 10.67 -27.93
N PHE A 73 5.87 9.98 -27.93
CA PHE A 73 7.03 10.34 -27.13
C PHE A 73 8.25 10.55 -28.02
N PHE A 74 8.97 11.64 -27.83
CA PHE A 74 10.26 11.87 -28.47
C PHE A 74 11.34 12.23 -27.46
N ALA A 75 12.47 11.54 -27.54
CA ALA A 75 13.71 11.89 -26.86
C ALA A 75 14.84 12.08 -27.89
N GLY A 76 15.57 13.20 -27.81
CA GLY A 76 16.61 13.52 -28.79
C GLY A 76 16.91 15.01 -28.89
N HIS A 77 17.52 15.44 -29.99
CA HIS A 77 17.71 16.86 -30.29
C HIS A 77 16.45 17.46 -30.89
N GLY A 78 16.10 18.65 -30.43
CA GLY A 78 15.05 19.47 -30.99
C GLY A 78 15.52 20.92 -31.14
N ILE A 79 15.09 21.57 -32.22
CA ILE A 79 15.42 22.98 -32.49
C ILE A 79 14.16 23.78 -32.78
N GLN A 80 14.26 25.09 -32.60
CA GLN A 80 13.25 26.03 -33.02
C GLN A 80 13.79 26.86 -34.18
N VAL A 81 12.99 26.97 -35.25
CA VAL A 81 13.25 27.86 -36.39
C VAL A 81 11.93 28.55 -36.75
N ASN A 82 11.97 29.87 -36.92
CA ASN A 82 10.80 30.69 -37.30
C ASN A 82 9.55 30.48 -36.43
N GLY A 83 9.74 30.23 -35.12
CA GLY A 83 8.63 30.00 -34.20
C GLY A 83 7.97 28.63 -34.34
N GLU A 84 8.61 27.67 -35.02
CA GLU A 84 8.17 26.30 -35.11
C GLU A 84 9.19 25.33 -34.51
N ASN A 85 8.69 24.22 -33.96
CA ASN A 85 9.51 23.18 -33.35
C ASN A 85 9.83 22.06 -34.33
N TYR A 86 11.10 21.69 -34.41
CA TYR A 86 11.61 20.62 -35.26
C TYR A 86 12.35 19.57 -34.43
N LEU A 87 12.02 18.30 -34.67
CA LEU A 87 12.68 17.13 -34.07
C LEU A 87 13.69 16.58 -35.07
N LEU A 88 14.91 16.28 -34.62
CA LEU A 88 16.00 15.86 -35.49
C LEU A 88 16.04 14.34 -35.66
N PRO A 89 15.97 13.83 -36.89
CA PRO A 89 16.47 12.51 -37.26
C PRO A 89 17.99 12.37 -37.06
N ILE A 90 18.51 11.14 -37.00
CA ILE A 90 19.96 10.93 -36.82
C ILE A 90 20.81 11.37 -38.01
N ASP A 91 20.20 11.45 -39.20
CA ASP A 91 20.80 11.85 -40.47
C ASP A 91 20.51 13.32 -40.84
N ALA A 92 19.96 14.11 -39.91
CA ALA A 92 19.75 15.54 -40.13
C ALA A 92 21.10 16.28 -40.24
N ASP A 93 21.29 17.00 -41.33
CA ASP A 93 22.48 17.82 -41.59
C ASP A 93 22.12 19.16 -42.30
N PRO A 94 21.17 19.94 -41.75
CA PRO A 94 20.77 21.21 -42.34
C PRO A 94 21.94 22.21 -42.36
N LYS A 95 22.31 22.71 -43.54
CA LYS A 95 23.41 23.66 -43.71
C LYS A 95 23.04 25.09 -43.33
N ASN A 96 21.74 25.39 -43.28
CA ASN A 96 21.18 26.67 -42.88
C ASN A 96 19.74 26.48 -42.36
N GLU A 97 19.13 27.55 -41.85
CA GLU A 97 17.76 27.51 -41.31
C GLU A 97 16.69 27.08 -42.32
N ASN A 98 16.84 27.43 -43.59
CA ASN A 98 15.86 27.06 -44.63
C ASN A 98 15.89 25.56 -44.93
N GLU A 99 16.99 24.87 -44.63
CA GLU A 99 17.10 23.42 -44.84
C GLU A 99 16.46 22.61 -43.71
N VAL A 100 16.12 23.24 -42.58
CA VAL A 100 15.55 22.55 -41.41
C VAL A 100 14.22 21.88 -41.73
N GLU A 101 13.35 22.51 -42.52
CA GLU A 101 12.07 21.90 -42.90
C GLU A 101 12.23 20.63 -43.76
N TYR A 102 13.33 20.55 -44.53
CA TYR A 102 13.64 19.44 -45.42
C TYR A 102 14.35 18.30 -44.70
N ASP A 103 15.17 18.60 -43.69
CA ASP A 103 16.02 17.61 -43.01
C ASP A 103 15.47 17.17 -41.66
N CYS A 104 14.61 17.98 -41.03
CA CYS A 104 14.01 17.67 -39.74
C CYS A 104 12.52 17.32 -39.86
N ILE A 105 11.89 17.02 -38.72
CA ILE A 105 10.46 16.72 -38.62
C ILE A 105 9.77 17.83 -37.82
N ASN A 106 8.88 18.57 -38.47
CA ASN A 106 8.04 19.58 -37.80
C ASN A 106 7.10 18.90 -36.78
N ALA A 107 7.17 19.31 -35.51
CA ALA A 107 6.39 18.73 -34.41
C ALA A 107 4.89 18.99 -34.57
N GLN A 108 4.48 20.14 -35.14
CA GLN A 108 3.08 20.42 -35.43
C GLN A 108 2.49 19.45 -36.45
N ARG A 109 3.30 18.96 -37.40
CA ARG A 109 2.86 17.92 -38.36
C ARG A 109 2.53 16.61 -37.65
N ILE A 110 3.29 16.24 -36.63
CA ILE A 110 3.03 15.05 -35.81
C ILE A 110 1.70 15.22 -35.09
N LEU A 111 1.50 16.39 -34.47
CA LEU A 111 0.29 16.70 -33.72
C LEU A 111 -0.97 16.69 -34.60
N ARG A 112 -0.92 17.34 -35.77
CA ARG A 112 -2.02 17.28 -36.76
C ARG A 112 -2.30 15.85 -37.22
N LYS A 113 -1.28 15.01 -37.33
CA LYS A 113 -1.46 13.61 -37.73
C LYS A 113 -2.16 12.79 -36.64
N MET A 114 -1.96 13.13 -35.37
CA MET A 114 -2.69 12.53 -34.25
C MET A 114 -4.13 13.04 -34.19
N GLU A 115 -4.34 14.34 -34.42
CA GLU A 115 -5.67 14.96 -34.49
C GLU A 115 -6.54 14.36 -35.59
N ASN A 116 -5.97 14.10 -36.77
CA ASN A 116 -6.71 13.50 -37.89
C ASN A 116 -7.20 12.08 -37.61
N ALA A 117 -6.63 11.38 -36.63
CA ALA A 117 -6.88 9.96 -36.39
C ALA A 117 -8.18 9.68 -35.62
N GLN A 118 -9.07 10.66 -35.46
CA GLN A 118 -10.35 10.56 -34.72
C GLN A 118 -10.26 10.00 -33.29
N SER A 119 -9.07 9.85 -32.72
CA SER A 119 -8.85 9.49 -31.32
C SER A 119 -9.44 10.57 -30.41
N LYS A 120 -10.00 10.15 -29.28
CA LYS A 120 -10.64 11.07 -28.32
C LYS A 120 -9.63 11.94 -27.61
N THR A 121 -8.46 11.36 -27.32
CA THR A 121 -7.40 12.04 -26.58
C THR A 121 -6.04 11.78 -27.21
N ASN A 122 -5.23 12.84 -27.35
CA ASN A 122 -3.90 12.79 -27.91
C ASN A 122 -2.87 13.42 -26.97
N ILE A 123 -1.82 12.67 -26.64
CA ILE A 123 -0.74 13.14 -25.78
C ILE A 123 0.57 13.18 -26.57
N MET A 124 1.22 14.33 -26.60
CA MET A 124 2.57 14.50 -27.13
C MET A 124 3.52 14.86 -25.99
N VAL A 125 4.55 14.05 -25.78
CA VAL A 125 5.60 14.30 -24.79
C VAL A 125 6.94 14.50 -25.50
N LEU A 126 7.57 15.66 -25.25
CA LEU A 126 8.82 16.06 -25.87
C LEU A 126 9.92 16.20 -24.82
N ASP A 127 10.78 15.19 -24.75
CA ASP A 127 12.01 15.18 -23.95
C ASP A 127 13.23 15.48 -24.83
N ALA A 128 13.20 16.65 -25.47
CA ALA A 128 14.24 17.07 -26.38
C ALA A 128 15.27 17.98 -25.70
N CYS A 129 16.55 17.72 -25.96
CA CYS A 129 17.68 18.59 -25.64
C CYS A 129 17.69 19.78 -26.60
N ARG A 130 18.01 20.96 -26.06
CA ARG A 130 17.47 22.25 -26.52
C ARG A 130 18.54 23.28 -26.87
N ASN A 131 19.70 22.79 -27.30
CA ASN A 131 20.75 23.60 -27.89
C ASN A 131 20.82 23.28 -29.37
N ASN A 132 20.71 24.28 -30.25
CA ASN A 132 20.86 24.05 -31.69
C ASN A 132 22.30 23.56 -31.97
N PRO A 133 22.48 22.28 -32.37
CA PRO A 133 23.80 21.68 -32.55
C PRO A 133 24.55 22.26 -33.76
N PHE A 134 23.85 23.00 -34.64
CA PHE A 134 24.38 23.60 -35.86
C PHE A 134 24.74 25.09 -35.69
N THR A 135 24.65 25.65 -34.48
CA THR A 135 24.93 27.09 -34.20
C THR A 135 26.33 27.53 -34.62
N LYS A 136 27.32 26.63 -34.58
CA LYS A 136 28.70 26.95 -35.01
C LYS A 136 28.85 27.06 -36.54
N SER A 137 28.04 26.35 -37.31
CA SER A 137 28.04 26.40 -38.78
C SER A 137 27.13 27.50 -39.33
N TRP A 138 26.11 27.91 -38.57
CA TRP A 138 25.16 28.95 -38.97
C TRP A 138 25.62 30.32 -38.44
N SER A 139 26.59 30.91 -39.13
CA SER A 139 27.35 32.11 -38.71
C SER A 139 26.56 33.42 -38.54
N ARG A 140 25.22 33.43 -38.63
CA ARG A 140 24.40 34.66 -38.72
C ARG A 140 23.09 34.70 -37.92
N SER A 141 22.74 33.68 -37.15
CA SER A 141 21.44 33.65 -36.46
C SER A 141 21.55 33.85 -34.95
N PRO A 142 20.72 34.73 -34.33
CA PRO A 142 20.55 34.73 -32.89
C PRO A 142 20.00 33.38 -32.47
N SER A 143 20.80 32.59 -31.74
CA SER A 143 20.40 31.26 -31.30
C SER A 143 19.23 31.37 -30.31
N MET A 144 17.99 31.16 -30.78
CA MET A 144 16.88 30.87 -29.88
C MET A 144 17.17 29.54 -29.19
N GLN A 145 17.22 29.57 -27.86
CA GLN A 145 17.43 28.38 -27.04
C GLN A 145 16.07 27.75 -26.76
N GLY A 146 15.95 26.44 -26.92
CA GLY A 146 14.74 25.71 -26.58
C GLY A 146 13.68 25.56 -27.66
N LEU A 147 12.67 24.76 -27.32
CA LEU A 147 11.44 24.65 -28.12
C LEU A 147 10.49 25.80 -27.73
N THR A 148 9.78 26.31 -28.72
CA THR A 148 8.70 27.27 -28.50
C THR A 148 7.46 26.57 -27.94
N TYR A 149 6.55 27.36 -27.37
CA TYR A 149 5.23 26.92 -26.99
C TYR A 149 4.40 26.53 -28.22
N MET A 150 3.72 25.38 -28.16
CA MET A 150 2.70 24.98 -29.13
C MET A 150 1.34 24.98 -28.43
N SER A 151 0.32 25.50 -29.12
CA SER A 151 -1.06 25.36 -28.68
C SER A 151 -1.51 23.93 -28.91
N ALA A 152 -2.03 23.28 -27.86
CA ALA A 152 -2.62 21.95 -27.97
C ALA A 152 -3.98 22.04 -28.68
N PRO A 153 -4.20 21.31 -29.79
CA PRO A 153 -5.51 21.19 -30.41
C PRO A 153 -6.54 20.58 -29.46
N TYR A 154 -7.81 20.68 -29.85
CA TYR A 154 -8.92 20.09 -29.12
C TYR A 154 -8.67 18.60 -28.79
N GLY A 155 -8.93 18.18 -27.56
CA GLY A 155 -8.68 16.81 -27.11
C GLY A 155 -7.20 16.44 -26.95
N SER A 156 -6.28 17.41 -27.03
CA SER A 156 -4.83 17.13 -26.98
C SER A 156 -4.15 17.73 -25.75
N LEU A 157 -3.05 17.10 -25.37
CA LEU A 157 -2.10 17.56 -24.37
C LEU A 157 -0.68 17.48 -24.93
N ILE A 158 0.10 18.54 -24.72
CA ILE A 158 1.52 18.58 -25.04
C ILE A 158 2.29 18.79 -23.73
N ALA A 159 3.24 17.90 -23.44
CA ALA A 159 4.13 17.99 -22.29
C ALA A 159 5.58 18.17 -22.74
N TYR A 160 6.27 19.08 -22.05
CA TYR A 160 7.63 19.49 -22.33
C TYR A 160 8.52 19.19 -21.14
N SER A 161 9.73 18.66 -21.38
CA SER A 161 10.69 18.39 -20.30
C SER A 161 11.22 19.63 -19.58
N THR A 162 11.10 20.82 -20.19
CA THR A 162 11.47 22.12 -19.59
C THR A 162 10.63 23.26 -20.19
N ALA A 163 10.67 24.43 -19.55
CA ALA A 163 9.90 25.62 -19.92
C ALA A 163 10.19 26.05 -21.36
N PRO A 164 9.21 26.64 -22.08
CA PRO A 164 9.45 27.19 -23.41
C PRO A 164 10.66 28.12 -23.42
N ASN A 165 11.45 28.06 -24.48
CA ASN A 165 12.66 28.85 -24.65
C ASN A 165 13.77 28.63 -23.58
N LYS A 166 13.74 27.50 -22.85
CA LYS A 166 14.77 27.07 -21.88
C LYS A 166 15.32 25.69 -22.23
N VAL A 167 16.48 25.33 -21.68
CA VAL A 167 17.19 24.07 -21.93
C VAL A 167 16.94 23.07 -20.79
N ALA A 168 16.93 21.77 -21.10
CA ALA A 168 16.81 20.68 -20.13
C ALA A 168 18.21 20.14 -19.77
N GLU A 169 18.39 19.61 -18.57
CA GLU A 169 19.65 18.95 -18.19
C GLU A 169 19.70 17.51 -18.71
N ASP A 170 20.82 17.14 -19.34
CA ASP A 170 21.05 15.78 -19.83
C ASP A 170 21.05 14.75 -18.68
N GLY A 171 21.33 15.16 -17.44
CA GLY A 171 21.44 14.29 -16.27
C GLY A 171 22.73 13.46 -16.26
N ILE A 172 23.02 12.83 -15.11
CA ILE A 172 24.23 12.00 -14.89
C ILE A 172 23.91 10.49 -14.99
N GLY A 173 22.62 10.13 -14.97
CA GLY A 173 22.13 8.76 -14.94
C GLY A 173 22.02 8.08 -16.32
N LYS A 174 21.47 6.86 -16.33
CA LYS A 174 21.19 6.08 -17.56
C LYS A 174 20.09 6.70 -18.41
N ASN A 175 19.13 7.36 -17.77
CA ASN A 175 17.98 8.03 -18.37
C ASN A 175 18.04 9.53 -18.08
N SER A 176 17.30 10.32 -18.85
CA SER A 176 17.08 11.74 -18.52
C SER A 176 16.32 11.85 -17.19
N SER A 177 16.56 12.93 -16.44
CA SER A 177 15.84 13.15 -15.18
C SER A 177 14.33 13.28 -15.42
N TYR A 178 13.91 13.84 -16.57
CA TYR A 178 12.50 14.00 -16.90
C TYR A 178 11.82 12.67 -17.17
N SER A 179 12.40 11.84 -18.04
CA SER A 179 11.85 10.53 -18.38
C SER A 179 11.81 9.60 -17.17
N GLU A 180 12.82 9.67 -16.28
CA GLU A 180 12.84 8.91 -15.02
C GLU A 180 11.65 9.29 -14.11
N VAL A 181 11.47 10.59 -13.84
CA VAL A 181 10.39 11.05 -12.96
C VAL A 181 9.01 10.84 -13.62
N LEU A 182 8.88 11.08 -14.92
CA LEU A 182 7.63 10.85 -15.66
C LEU A 182 7.22 9.38 -15.63
N ALA A 183 8.15 8.47 -15.89
CA ALA A 183 7.92 7.02 -15.82
C ALA A 183 7.37 6.60 -14.45
N GLU A 184 7.93 7.14 -13.36
CA GLU A 184 7.48 6.84 -12.00
C GLU A 184 6.10 7.42 -11.69
N GLU A 185 5.85 8.69 -12.02
CA GLU A 185 4.58 9.36 -11.70
C GLU A 185 3.41 8.84 -12.56
N MET A 186 3.63 8.39 -13.80
CA MET A 186 2.58 7.77 -14.63
C MET A 186 2.03 6.46 -14.05
N LEU A 187 2.81 5.78 -13.21
CA LEU A 187 2.37 4.57 -12.50
C LEU A 187 1.56 4.89 -11.24
N ALA A 188 1.43 6.17 -10.86
CA ALA A 188 0.59 6.55 -9.73
C ALA A 188 -0.90 6.31 -10.07
N PRO A 189 -1.64 5.55 -9.25
CA PRO A 189 -3.02 5.18 -9.54
C PRO A 189 -3.97 6.36 -9.36
N ASN A 190 -5.05 6.38 -10.14
CA ASN A 190 -6.19 7.29 -9.99
C ASN A 190 -5.83 8.78 -10.00
N MET A 191 -4.72 9.14 -10.67
CA MET A 191 -4.33 10.54 -10.90
C MET A 191 -4.64 10.94 -12.32
N THR A 192 -5.19 12.14 -12.49
CA THR A 192 -5.34 12.72 -13.83
C THR A 192 -3.96 13.00 -14.40
N ILE A 193 -3.82 12.96 -15.73
CA ILE A 193 -2.54 13.24 -16.40
C ILE A 193 -2.01 14.64 -16.04
N ILE A 194 -2.89 15.61 -15.77
CA ILE A 194 -2.51 16.93 -15.29
C ILE A 194 -1.87 16.85 -13.89
N GLN A 195 -2.46 16.09 -12.96
CA GLN A 195 -1.88 15.88 -11.64
C GLN A 195 -0.54 15.14 -11.72
N VAL A 196 -0.42 14.16 -12.62
CA VAL A 196 0.84 13.45 -12.89
C VAL A 196 1.91 14.46 -13.33
N LEU A 197 1.63 15.30 -14.33
CA LEU A 197 2.59 16.30 -14.83
C LEU A 197 2.95 17.36 -13.79
N GLN A 198 1.98 17.78 -12.96
CA GLN A 198 2.25 18.65 -11.81
C GLN A 198 3.22 18.02 -10.81
N LYS A 199 3.07 16.73 -10.50
CA LYS A 199 4.01 16.00 -9.64
C LYS A 199 5.38 15.85 -10.27
N VAL A 200 5.43 15.55 -11.57
CA VAL A 200 6.69 15.52 -12.34
C VAL A 200 7.42 16.85 -12.22
N ARG A 201 6.72 17.98 -12.42
CA ARG A 201 7.28 19.32 -12.24
C ARG A 201 7.83 19.53 -10.82
N ASN A 202 7.02 19.26 -9.79
CA ASN A 202 7.42 19.47 -8.40
C ASN A 202 8.64 18.65 -8.01
N ARG A 203 8.70 17.38 -8.44
CA ARG A 203 9.84 16.49 -8.17
C ARG A 203 11.10 16.94 -8.89
N LEU A 204 10.99 17.40 -10.13
CA LEU A 204 12.15 17.89 -10.89
C LEU A 204 12.68 19.21 -10.36
N ILE A 205 11.82 20.15 -10.01
CA ILE A 205 12.24 21.40 -9.35
C ILE A 205 13.04 21.09 -8.09
N LYS A 206 12.55 20.15 -7.26
CA LYS A 206 13.26 19.72 -6.04
C LYS A 206 14.58 19.01 -6.34
N LYS A 207 14.58 18.07 -7.30
CA LYS A 207 15.76 17.25 -7.65
C LYS A 207 16.88 18.07 -8.30
N LEU A 208 16.53 19.09 -9.07
CA LEU A 208 17.45 19.88 -9.88
C LEU A 208 17.59 21.32 -9.38
N SER A 209 17.17 21.60 -8.15
CA SER A 209 17.23 22.93 -7.51
C SER A 209 16.67 24.05 -8.42
N GLY A 210 15.56 23.77 -9.10
CA GLY A 210 14.85 24.71 -9.98
C GLY A 210 15.50 24.98 -11.34
N LYS A 211 16.60 24.30 -11.71
CA LYS A 211 17.28 24.52 -13.00
C LYS A 211 16.47 24.08 -14.22
N GLN A 212 15.55 23.14 -14.04
CA GLN A 212 14.66 22.62 -15.07
C GLN A 212 13.23 22.61 -14.55
N VAL A 213 12.32 23.21 -15.30
CA VAL A 213 10.90 23.35 -14.94
C VAL A 213 10.05 22.81 -16.09
N PRO A 214 9.50 21.59 -16.00
CA PRO A 214 8.58 21.06 -17.01
C PRO A 214 7.35 21.94 -17.23
N TRP A 215 6.84 21.91 -18.45
CA TRP A 215 5.71 22.72 -18.89
C TRP A 215 4.71 21.89 -19.69
N GLU A 216 3.46 22.33 -19.74
CA GLU A 216 2.41 21.66 -20.50
C GLU A 216 1.46 22.67 -21.16
N SER A 217 0.80 22.19 -22.21
CA SER A 217 -0.25 22.87 -22.97
C SER A 217 -1.38 21.87 -23.13
N THR A 218 -2.62 22.24 -22.78
CA THR A 218 -3.74 21.29 -22.76
C THR A 218 -5.02 21.96 -23.26
N SER A 219 -5.75 21.23 -24.10
CA SER A 219 -7.12 21.51 -24.51
C SER A 219 -7.96 20.22 -24.40
N MET A 220 -7.63 19.37 -23.41
CA MET A 220 -8.40 18.17 -23.10
C MET A 220 -9.80 18.52 -22.57
N LEU A 221 -10.76 17.63 -22.82
CA LEU A 221 -12.17 17.84 -22.49
C LEU A 221 -12.59 17.14 -21.21
N GLU A 222 -11.95 16.02 -20.94
CA GLU A 222 -12.25 15.14 -19.83
C GLU A 222 -10.96 14.85 -19.08
N ASP A 223 -11.11 14.53 -17.80
CA ASP A 223 -10.00 14.05 -16.99
C ASP A 223 -9.54 12.69 -17.50
N LEU A 224 -8.32 12.65 -18.04
CA LEU A 224 -7.68 11.39 -18.42
C LEU A 224 -6.88 10.84 -17.24
N VAL A 225 -7.21 9.61 -16.84
CA VAL A 225 -6.43 8.83 -15.86
C VAL A 225 -5.67 7.71 -16.59
N LEU A 226 -4.35 7.82 -16.67
CA LEU A 226 -3.52 6.79 -17.33
C LEU A 226 -3.49 5.49 -16.51
N ASN A 227 -3.35 5.57 -15.19
CA ASN A 227 -3.44 4.40 -14.32
C ASN A 227 -4.78 4.37 -13.58
N ASP A 228 -5.85 3.98 -14.27
CA ASP A 228 -7.21 3.74 -13.74
C ASP A 228 -7.30 2.41 -12.96
N GLY A 229 -6.23 2.08 -12.24
CA GLY A 229 -6.00 0.76 -11.63
C GLY A 229 -5.48 -0.29 -12.61
N ARG A 230 -5.12 0.07 -13.86
CA ARG A 230 -4.49 -0.82 -14.87
C ARG A 230 -3.20 -1.46 -14.44
N TYR A 231 -2.47 -0.80 -13.54
CA TYR A 231 -1.24 -1.30 -12.98
C TYR A 231 -1.18 -1.05 -11.48
N THR A 232 -0.80 -2.08 -10.72
CA THR A 232 -0.45 -1.94 -9.31
C THR A 232 1.06 -1.84 -9.19
N SER A 233 1.55 -0.72 -8.69
CA SER A 233 2.96 -0.57 -8.30
C SER A 233 3.18 -1.03 -6.86
N PHE A 234 4.43 -1.24 -6.45
CA PHE A 234 4.76 -1.40 -5.02
C PHE A 234 4.20 -0.26 -4.17
N LYS A 235 4.33 0.98 -4.64
CA LYS A 235 3.81 2.16 -3.94
C LYS A 235 2.30 2.06 -3.73
N THR A 236 1.56 1.74 -4.80
CA THR A 236 0.11 1.54 -4.75
C THR A 236 -0.25 0.44 -3.77
N LEU A 237 0.42 -0.71 -3.86
CA LEU A 237 0.15 -1.87 -3.03
C LEU A 237 0.44 -1.57 -1.55
N CYS A 238 1.63 -1.06 -1.23
CA CYS A 238 1.99 -0.76 0.16
C CYS A 238 1.10 0.34 0.77
N GLN A 239 0.77 1.39 0.02
CA GLN A 239 -0.18 2.42 0.48
C GLN A 239 -1.58 1.84 0.68
N ALA A 240 -2.09 1.08 -0.29
CA ALA A 240 -3.38 0.40 -0.18
C ALA A 240 -3.46 -0.44 1.09
N ILE A 241 -2.40 -1.16 1.42
CA ILE A 241 -2.31 -2.04 2.58
C ILE A 241 -2.18 -1.24 3.89
N GLN A 242 -1.42 -0.15 3.89
CA GLN A 242 -1.26 0.70 5.06
C GLN A 242 -2.53 1.49 5.39
N TYR A 243 -3.31 1.90 4.37
CA TYR A 243 -4.44 2.82 4.53
C TYR A 243 -5.83 2.18 4.38
N ASN A 244 -5.94 0.98 3.80
CA ASN A 244 -7.23 0.34 3.51
C ASN A 244 -7.30 -1.06 4.14
N LYS A 245 -8.25 -1.24 5.06
CA LYS A 245 -8.31 -2.35 6.03
C LYS A 245 -9.03 -3.59 5.50
N ASP A 246 -9.39 -3.58 4.22
CA ASP A 246 -10.14 -4.67 3.60
C ASP A 246 -9.18 -5.66 2.92
N ASN A 247 -9.07 -6.86 3.49
CA ASN A 247 -8.10 -7.87 3.09
C ASN A 247 -8.28 -8.37 1.64
N ASP A 248 -9.43 -8.13 1.02
CA ASP A 248 -9.72 -8.46 -0.38
C ASP A 248 -9.27 -7.34 -1.35
N TYR A 249 -8.96 -6.14 -0.83
CA TYR A 249 -8.48 -5.01 -1.62
C TYR A 249 -7.13 -5.30 -2.30
N ILE A 250 -6.24 -6.07 -1.67
CA ILE A 250 -4.94 -6.48 -2.25
C ILE A 250 -5.13 -7.29 -3.52
N LEU A 251 -6.02 -8.29 -3.48
CA LEU A 251 -6.32 -9.16 -4.62
C LEU A 251 -6.99 -8.38 -5.76
N ASN A 252 -7.94 -7.51 -5.39
CA ASN A 252 -8.64 -6.63 -6.33
C ASN A 252 -7.70 -5.65 -7.03
N ASN A 253 -6.74 -5.06 -6.30
CA ASN A 253 -5.73 -4.18 -6.89
C ASN A 253 -4.85 -4.94 -7.87
N LEU A 254 -4.35 -6.12 -7.49
CA LEU A 254 -3.52 -6.96 -8.36
C LEU A 254 -4.28 -7.51 -9.58
N ARG A 255 -5.60 -7.23 -9.68
CA ARG A 255 -6.51 -7.72 -10.73
C ARG A 255 -6.51 -9.25 -10.85
N LEU A 256 -6.21 -9.92 -9.73
CA LEU A 256 -6.30 -11.37 -9.66
C LEU A 256 -7.72 -11.71 -9.21
N SER A 257 -8.46 -12.36 -10.08
CA SER A 257 -9.75 -12.95 -9.74
C SER A 257 -9.56 -14.33 -9.12
N ILE A 258 -10.57 -14.84 -8.42
CA ILE A 258 -10.56 -16.22 -7.88
C ILE A 258 -10.21 -17.26 -8.98
N LYS A 259 -10.55 -16.99 -10.24
CA LYS A 259 -10.25 -17.88 -11.38
C LYS A 259 -8.77 -17.97 -11.72
N ASP A 260 -7.98 -16.97 -11.32
CA ASP A 260 -6.53 -16.92 -11.52
C ASP A 260 -5.77 -17.72 -10.44
N PHE A 261 -6.49 -18.15 -9.39
CA PHE A 261 -5.95 -18.96 -8.31
C PHE A 261 -6.31 -20.44 -8.48
N LYS A 262 -5.33 -21.30 -8.28
CA LYS A 262 -5.57 -22.71 -7.94
C LYS A 262 -5.66 -22.80 -6.41
N VAL A 263 -6.77 -23.30 -5.90
CA VAL A 263 -6.89 -23.68 -4.49
C VAL A 263 -6.00 -24.89 -4.27
N LYS A 264 -4.99 -24.76 -3.39
CA LYS A 264 -4.08 -25.85 -3.06
C LYS A 264 -4.53 -26.46 -1.73
N GLU A 265 -5.59 -27.27 -1.80
CA GLU A 265 -6.19 -28.07 -0.73
C GLU A 265 -6.64 -27.33 0.56
N ASN A 266 -7.83 -27.66 1.06
CA ASN A 266 -8.21 -27.41 2.45
C ASN A 266 -7.31 -28.28 3.33
N ILE A 267 -6.14 -27.77 3.71
CA ILE A 267 -5.27 -28.44 4.68
C ILE A 267 -5.87 -28.19 6.07
N ASN A 268 -7.02 -28.80 6.33
CA ASN A 268 -7.42 -29.07 7.70
C ASN A 268 -6.19 -29.72 8.37
N HIS A 269 -5.61 -29.07 9.37
CA HIS A 269 -4.49 -29.52 10.23
C HIS A 269 -3.06 -28.96 9.99
N ALA A 270 -2.80 -28.09 9.01
CA ALA A 270 -1.49 -27.42 8.95
C ALA A 270 -1.44 -26.17 9.84
N THR A 271 -0.47 -26.11 10.74
CA THR A 271 -0.13 -24.92 11.53
C THR A 271 1.17 -24.31 11.01
N ASP A 272 1.30 -22.99 11.07
CA ASP A 272 2.61 -22.35 10.85
C ASP A 272 3.55 -22.57 12.05
N SER A 273 4.76 -22.00 11.97
CA SER A 273 5.76 -22.06 13.03
C SER A 273 5.32 -21.39 14.35
N GLU A 274 4.25 -20.59 14.31
CA GLU A 274 3.65 -19.92 15.47
C GLU A 274 2.38 -20.65 15.97
N GLY A 275 2.03 -21.79 15.37
CA GLY A 275 0.86 -22.59 15.76
C GLY A 275 -0.46 -22.11 15.15
N LYS A 276 -0.47 -21.12 14.25
CA LYS A 276 -1.69 -20.60 13.63
C LYS A 276 -2.24 -21.56 12.61
N LYS A 277 -3.53 -21.87 12.66
CA LYS A 277 -4.15 -22.82 11.73
C LYS A 277 -4.35 -22.16 10.37
N ILE A 278 -3.85 -22.81 9.33
CA ILE A 278 -4.07 -22.40 7.95
C ILE A 278 -5.49 -22.81 7.56
N ILE A 279 -6.33 -21.83 7.18
CA ILE A 279 -7.67 -22.09 6.62
C ILE A 279 -7.55 -22.41 5.13
N GLU A 280 -6.84 -21.57 4.39
CA GLU A 280 -6.85 -21.62 2.92
C GLU A 280 -5.49 -21.20 2.37
N THR A 281 -5.06 -21.87 1.30
CA THR A 281 -3.88 -21.50 0.53
C THR A 281 -4.22 -21.37 -0.95
N LEU A 282 -4.04 -20.17 -1.49
CA LEU A 282 -4.31 -19.84 -2.89
C LEU A 282 -3.00 -19.66 -3.64
N VAL A 283 -2.88 -20.22 -4.84
CA VAL A 283 -1.69 -20.07 -5.69
C VAL A 283 -2.06 -19.47 -7.04
N ALA A 284 -1.50 -18.31 -7.35
CA ALA A 284 -1.52 -17.71 -8.69
C ALA A 284 -0.13 -17.81 -9.34
N ILE A 285 -0.10 -18.23 -10.61
CA ILE A 285 1.12 -18.40 -11.41
C ILE A 285 0.91 -17.70 -12.75
N GLY A 286 1.94 -17.03 -13.25
CA GLY A 286 1.95 -16.47 -14.61
C GLY A 286 1.38 -15.06 -14.74
N PHE A 287 1.04 -14.41 -13.62
CA PHE A 287 0.79 -12.97 -13.61
C PHE A 287 2.11 -12.19 -13.61
N ASN A 288 2.07 -10.87 -13.77
CA ASN A 288 3.26 -10.02 -13.71
C ASN A 288 3.00 -8.82 -12.80
N PHE A 289 3.60 -8.85 -11.62
CA PHE A 289 3.62 -7.74 -10.68
C PHE A 289 5.08 -7.44 -10.31
N GLU A 290 5.63 -6.35 -10.80
CA GLU A 290 7.00 -5.92 -10.45
C GLU A 290 8.08 -7.02 -10.60
N ASN A 291 7.96 -7.86 -11.63
CA ASN A 291 8.72 -9.09 -11.95
C ASN A 291 8.30 -10.36 -11.20
N PHE A 292 7.53 -10.23 -10.13
CA PHE A 292 6.93 -11.36 -9.45
C PHE A 292 5.86 -12.00 -10.33
N ASN A 293 5.95 -13.31 -10.47
CA ASN A 293 5.08 -14.09 -11.34
C ASN A 293 4.46 -15.31 -10.64
N ASN A 294 4.71 -15.44 -9.35
CA ASN A 294 4.03 -16.40 -8.49
C ASN A 294 3.57 -15.67 -7.22
N LEU A 295 2.36 -15.97 -6.78
CA LEU A 295 1.77 -15.45 -5.54
C LEU A 295 1.14 -16.62 -4.81
N LEU A 296 1.59 -16.81 -3.58
CA LEU A 296 0.97 -17.71 -2.62
C LEU A 296 0.27 -16.85 -1.57
N VAL A 297 -1.04 -17.02 -1.40
CA VAL A 297 -1.83 -16.34 -0.36
C VAL A 297 -2.25 -17.37 0.67
N THR A 298 -1.79 -17.20 1.91
CA THR A 298 -2.17 -18.04 3.05
C THR A 298 -3.14 -17.25 3.92
N LYS A 299 -4.29 -17.84 4.22
CA LYS A 299 -5.27 -17.28 5.17
C LYS A 299 -5.26 -18.11 6.45
N TYR A 300 -5.22 -17.42 7.58
CA TYR A 300 -5.19 -18.04 8.90
C TYR A 300 -6.55 -17.90 9.60
N ASP A 301 -6.78 -18.76 10.59
CA ASP A 301 -8.01 -18.80 11.40
C ASP A 301 -8.25 -17.55 12.24
N ASN A 302 -7.19 -16.87 12.62
CA ASN A 302 -7.24 -15.59 13.33
C ASN A 302 -7.51 -14.37 12.43
N GLY A 303 -7.78 -14.58 11.14
CA GLY A 303 -8.06 -13.51 10.16
C GLY A 303 -6.81 -12.87 9.55
N GLU A 304 -5.61 -13.28 9.96
CA GLU A 304 -4.37 -12.86 9.31
C GLU A 304 -4.29 -13.40 7.88
N ARG A 305 -3.54 -12.68 7.05
CA ARG A 305 -3.19 -13.13 5.70
C ARG A 305 -1.71 -12.92 5.44
N GLU A 306 -1.13 -13.86 4.71
CA GLU A 306 0.24 -13.76 4.21
C GLU A 306 0.22 -13.82 2.68
N PHE A 307 0.82 -12.83 2.03
CA PHE A 307 1.00 -12.75 0.59
C PHE A 307 2.47 -12.93 0.26
N ASN A 308 2.82 -14.06 -0.37
CA ASN A 308 4.18 -14.38 -0.77
C ASN A 308 4.32 -14.26 -2.28
N PHE A 309 4.87 -13.14 -2.72
CA PHE A 309 5.28 -12.95 -4.10
C PHE A 309 6.65 -13.60 -4.30
N SER A 310 6.82 -14.43 -5.32
CA SER A 310 8.13 -14.98 -5.66
C SER A 310 8.53 -14.82 -7.13
N PHE A 311 9.83 -14.63 -7.32
CA PHE A 311 10.48 -14.39 -8.60
C PHE A 311 11.81 -15.15 -8.63
N LYS A 312 12.05 -15.95 -9.69
CA LYS A 312 13.34 -16.63 -9.86
C LYS A 312 14.27 -15.82 -10.75
N SER A 313 15.45 -15.44 -10.24
CA SER A 313 16.48 -14.79 -11.03
C SER A 313 17.88 -15.00 -10.47
N LYS A 314 18.86 -15.07 -11.38
CA LYS A 314 20.30 -15.05 -11.12
C LYS A 314 20.95 -13.70 -11.46
N LYS A 315 20.16 -12.74 -11.95
CA LYS A 315 20.69 -11.45 -12.41
C LYS A 315 20.69 -10.46 -11.26
N VAL A 316 21.90 -10.01 -10.91
CA VAL A 316 22.14 -8.98 -9.89
C VAL A 316 21.26 -7.75 -10.11
N ASP A 317 21.18 -7.25 -11.35
CA ASP A 317 20.47 -6.01 -11.66
C ASP A 317 18.96 -6.11 -11.42
N GLU A 318 18.36 -7.28 -11.67
CA GLU A 318 16.92 -7.51 -11.43
C GLU A 318 16.62 -7.51 -9.91
N ILE A 319 17.51 -8.11 -9.12
CA ILE A 319 17.38 -8.19 -7.65
C ILE A 319 17.58 -6.79 -7.02
N LEU A 320 18.66 -6.10 -7.39
CA LEU A 320 18.95 -4.75 -6.89
C LEU A 320 17.90 -3.73 -7.32
N SER A 321 17.32 -3.87 -8.51
CA SER A 321 16.24 -2.98 -8.96
C SER A 321 15.00 -3.10 -8.09
N ILE A 322 14.62 -4.31 -7.67
CA ILE A 322 13.49 -4.52 -6.76
C ILE A 322 13.80 -3.98 -5.37
N SER A 323 14.97 -4.33 -4.81
CA SER A 323 15.33 -3.91 -3.46
C SER A 323 15.42 -2.40 -3.31
N ARG A 324 16.06 -1.70 -4.26
CA ARG A 324 16.15 -0.22 -4.27
C ARG A 324 14.77 0.43 -4.27
N ARG A 325 13.82 -0.10 -5.06
CA ARG A 325 12.47 0.47 -5.13
C ARG A 325 11.72 0.31 -3.81
N LEU A 326 11.83 -0.85 -3.18
CA LEU A 326 11.24 -1.10 -1.86
C LEU A 326 11.90 -0.25 -0.77
N ILE A 327 13.24 -0.14 -0.76
CA ILE A 327 13.99 0.69 0.19
C ILE A 327 13.63 2.18 0.02
N ASN A 328 13.57 2.67 -1.21
CA ASN A 328 13.15 4.06 -1.47
C ASN A 328 11.71 4.34 -1.04
N LEU A 329 10.86 3.31 -1.03
CA LEU A 329 9.45 3.43 -0.67
C LEU A 329 9.20 3.30 0.84
N LEU A 330 9.82 2.31 1.47
CA LEU A 330 9.55 1.88 2.86
C LEU A 330 10.65 2.32 3.84
N GLY A 331 11.75 2.89 3.35
CA GLY A 331 12.95 3.20 4.13
C GLY A 331 13.95 2.06 4.13
N LEU A 332 15.02 2.17 4.92
CA LEU A 332 16.05 1.13 5.00
C LEU A 332 15.46 -0.21 5.52
N GLY A 333 14.61 -0.17 6.55
CA GLY A 333 14.10 -1.37 7.18
C GLY A 333 15.11 -2.00 8.14
N TYR A 334 14.63 -2.95 8.92
CA TYR A 334 15.37 -3.72 9.92
C TYR A 334 16.06 -4.92 9.29
N TYR A 335 17.18 -5.30 9.89
CA TYR A 335 17.92 -6.50 9.59
C TYR A 335 18.47 -7.10 10.89
N ASP A 336 18.76 -8.39 10.86
CA ASP A 336 19.35 -9.11 11.99
C ASP A 336 20.87 -8.99 11.91
N ASP A 337 21.47 -8.31 12.89
CA ASP A 337 22.91 -8.05 12.98
C ASP A 337 23.73 -9.34 13.12
N GLU A 338 23.13 -10.46 13.53
CA GLU A 338 23.93 -11.60 13.96
C GLU A 338 24.58 -12.37 12.80
N ASN A 339 24.00 -12.48 11.59
CA ASN A 339 24.58 -13.31 10.52
C ASN A 339 24.00 -13.14 9.09
N GLN A 340 23.40 -12.00 8.68
CA GLN A 340 22.72 -11.94 7.37
C GLN A 340 23.17 -10.81 6.43
N VAL A 341 23.27 -11.14 5.13
CA VAL A 341 23.45 -10.15 4.06
C VAL A 341 22.23 -9.25 3.99
N TYR A 342 22.42 -7.94 3.88
CA TYR A 342 21.35 -6.96 3.91
C TYR A 342 21.19 -6.23 2.57
N PHE A 343 19.95 -5.93 2.15
CA PHE A 343 19.67 -5.41 0.81
C PHE A 343 20.16 -3.98 0.56
N ALA A 344 20.40 -3.17 1.60
CA ALA A 344 21.00 -1.85 1.39
C ALA A 344 22.51 -1.93 1.14
N ASN A 345 23.18 -3.05 1.47
CA ASN A 345 24.57 -3.28 1.07
C ASN A 345 24.62 -3.99 -0.28
N GLU A 346 24.65 -3.21 -1.36
CA GLU A 346 24.63 -3.75 -2.72
C GLU A 346 25.83 -4.65 -3.05
N GLU A 347 27.00 -4.41 -2.45
CA GLU A 347 28.18 -5.25 -2.68
C GLU A 347 28.03 -6.64 -2.08
N ASP A 348 27.38 -6.74 -0.93
CA ASP A 348 27.08 -8.03 -0.31
C ASP A 348 26.03 -8.77 -1.14
N VAL A 349 24.99 -8.08 -1.62
CA VAL A 349 23.98 -8.66 -2.52
C VAL A 349 24.65 -9.16 -3.81
N LYS A 350 25.53 -8.36 -4.42
CA LYS A 350 26.31 -8.77 -5.60
C LYS A 350 27.14 -10.03 -5.31
N SER A 351 27.80 -10.07 -4.17
CA SER A 351 28.65 -11.19 -3.76
C SER A 351 27.84 -12.45 -3.49
N LEU A 352 26.68 -12.32 -2.84
CA LEU A 352 25.74 -13.38 -2.57
C LEU A 352 25.20 -13.99 -3.87
N VAL A 353 24.66 -13.17 -4.77
CA VAL A 353 24.07 -13.62 -6.05
C VAL A 353 25.11 -14.28 -6.96
N LYS A 354 26.37 -13.84 -6.88
CA LYS A 354 27.50 -14.45 -7.60
C LYS A 354 28.05 -15.71 -6.90
N GLY A 355 27.50 -16.12 -5.77
CA GLY A 355 27.96 -17.28 -5.01
C GLY A 355 29.35 -17.12 -4.40
N LYS A 356 29.79 -15.88 -4.10
CA LYS A 356 31.11 -15.61 -3.53
C LYS A 356 31.18 -15.73 -2.01
N LEU A 357 30.03 -15.81 -1.34
CA LEU A 357 29.94 -15.94 0.12
C LEU A 357 29.92 -17.43 0.49
N LYS A 358 30.88 -17.87 1.32
CA LYS A 358 31.06 -19.29 1.66
C LYS A 358 30.03 -19.82 2.66
N ASN A 359 29.56 -18.99 3.59
CA ASN A 359 28.70 -19.41 4.71
C ASN A 359 27.33 -18.71 4.75
N MET A 360 27.05 -17.83 3.78
CA MET A 360 25.78 -17.11 3.70
C MET A 360 25.14 -17.36 2.34
N ASN A 361 23.90 -17.85 2.37
CA ASN A 361 23.12 -18.15 1.17
C ASN A 361 21.83 -17.31 1.08
N THR A 362 21.56 -16.47 2.09
CA THR A 362 20.37 -15.62 2.17
C THR A 362 20.73 -14.15 2.33
N CYS A 363 19.86 -13.31 1.78
CA CYS A 363 19.79 -11.88 2.06
C CYS A 363 18.38 -11.54 2.51
N PHE A 364 18.23 -10.64 3.48
CA PHE A 364 16.96 -10.33 4.11
C PHE A 364 16.83 -8.85 4.48
N THR A 365 15.61 -8.33 4.44
CA THR A 365 15.23 -7.02 4.98
C THR A 365 13.77 -7.05 5.38
N MET A 366 13.44 -6.45 6.53
CA MET A 366 12.08 -6.38 7.05
C MET A 366 11.67 -4.94 7.36
N TRP A 367 10.44 -4.58 7.03
CA TRP A 367 9.82 -3.33 7.45
C TRP A 367 8.62 -3.65 8.31
N MET A 368 8.63 -3.17 9.55
CA MET A 368 7.54 -3.35 10.50
C MET A 368 6.71 -2.07 10.58
N PHE A 369 5.41 -2.22 10.33
CA PHE A 369 4.39 -1.20 10.56
C PHE A 369 3.33 -1.80 11.48
N ASP A 370 2.55 -0.96 12.16
CA ASP A 370 1.63 -1.37 13.25
C ASP A 370 0.86 -2.68 12.99
N THR A 371 0.24 -2.79 11.81
CA THR A 371 -0.62 -3.91 11.41
C THR A 371 -0.05 -4.71 10.24
N VAL A 372 1.10 -4.33 9.69
CA VAL A 372 1.62 -4.91 8.44
C VAL A 372 3.13 -5.03 8.50
N ASN A 373 3.64 -6.21 8.20
CA ASN A 373 5.05 -6.45 8.00
C ASN A 373 5.34 -6.72 6.54
N PHE A 374 6.36 -6.07 5.99
CA PHE A 374 6.91 -6.38 4.67
C PHE A 374 8.26 -7.04 4.86
N ILE A 375 8.52 -8.12 4.14
CA ILE A 375 9.76 -8.88 4.19
C ILE A 375 10.25 -9.08 2.77
N LEU A 376 11.50 -8.71 2.49
CA LEU A 376 12.19 -9.06 1.25
C LEU A 376 13.30 -10.06 1.60
N SER A 377 13.35 -11.19 0.90
CA SER A 377 14.43 -12.16 1.05
C SER A 377 14.89 -12.72 -0.29
N TYR A 378 16.19 -12.99 -0.42
CA TYR A 378 16.76 -13.69 -1.57
C TYR A 378 17.53 -14.91 -1.09
N THR A 379 17.34 -16.06 -1.73
CA THR A 379 18.10 -17.28 -1.46
C THR A 379 18.89 -17.71 -2.70
N ASN A 380 20.22 -17.70 -2.61
CA ASN A 380 21.11 -18.01 -3.72
C ASN A 380 20.98 -19.47 -4.21
N GLY A 381 20.83 -20.43 -3.29
CA GLY A 381 20.70 -21.86 -3.66
C GLY A 381 19.52 -22.15 -4.59
N HIS A 382 18.39 -21.45 -4.38
CA HIS A 382 17.18 -21.59 -5.20
C HIS A 382 17.02 -20.47 -6.25
N ASN A 383 17.88 -19.44 -6.20
CA ASN A 383 17.82 -18.23 -7.01
C ASN A 383 16.44 -17.58 -6.96
N ILE A 384 15.85 -17.52 -5.76
CA ILE A 384 14.49 -17.05 -5.54
C ILE A 384 14.53 -15.79 -4.70
N LEU A 385 13.86 -14.75 -5.19
CA LEU A 385 13.52 -13.54 -4.46
C LEU A 385 12.08 -13.67 -3.99
N ILE A 386 11.83 -13.45 -2.71
CA ILE A 386 10.52 -13.49 -2.08
C ILE A 386 10.24 -12.12 -1.50
N PHE A 387 9.10 -11.53 -1.88
CA PHE A 387 8.51 -10.38 -1.21
C PHE A 387 7.27 -10.87 -0.48
N LYS A 388 7.34 -10.89 0.83
CA LYS A 388 6.27 -11.33 1.73
C LYS A 388 5.60 -10.12 2.35
N ILE A 389 4.27 -10.14 2.36
CA ILE A 389 3.44 -9.18 3.08
C ILE A 389 2.64 -9.97 4.10
N HIS A 390 2.82 -9.64 5.37
CA HIS A 390 2.04 -10.22 6.45
C HIS A 390 1.12 -9.15 7.00
N THR A 391 -0.19 -9.34 6.85
CA THR A 391 -1.22 -8.44 7.37
C THR A 391 -1.79 -9.04 8.64
N LYS A 392 -1.58 -8.34 9.76
CA LYS A 392 -2.26 -8.66 11.02
C LYS A 392 -3.75 -8.34 10.86
N SER A 393 -4.63 -9.18 11.42
CA SER A 393 -6.08 -8.96 11.34
C SER A 393 -6.46 -7.60 11.92
N TYR A 394 -7.08 -6.74 11.09
CA TYR A 394 -7.85 -5.59 11.55
C TYR A 394 -9.29 -6.07 11.80
N LYS A 395 -9.78 -6.04 13.04
CA LYS A 395 -11.22 -6.17 13.28
C LYS A 395 -11.85 -4.78 13.25
N GLU A 396 -12.82 -4.58 12.35
CA GLU A 396 -13.76 -3.47 12.43
C GLU A 396 -14.43 -3.47 13.81
N VAL A 397 -14.44 -2.30 14.46
CA VAL A 397 -15.22 -2.10 15.68
C VAL A 397 -16.69 -2.11 15.26
N ILE A 398 -17.40 -3.17 15.60
CA ILE A 398 -18.85 -3.22 15.51
C ILE A 398 -19.38 -2.19 16.51
N LYS A 399 -20.30 -1.31 16.09
CA LYS A 399 -21.08 -0.51 17.05
C LYS A 399 -21.90 -1.47 17.92
N GLY A 400 -21.41 -1.75 19.13
CA GLY A 400 -22.02 -2.66 20.07
C GLY A 400 -21.38 -2.53 21.46
N ASN A 401 -22.02 -3.11 22.45
CA ASN A 401 -21.53 -3.16 23.82
C ASN A 401 -21.73 -4.57 24.39
N LEU A 402 -21.12 -4.90 25.54
CA LEU A 402 -21.20 -6.24 26.13
C LEU A 402 -22.64 -6.75 26.35
N LEU A 403 -23.61 -5.86 26.60
CA LEU A 403 -25.02 -6.26 26.78
C LEU A 403 -25.63 -6.88 25.52
N SER A 404 -25.09 -6.58 24.33
CA SER A 404 -25.55 -7.21 23.08
C SER A 404 -25.21 -8.70 22.97
N VAL A 405 -24.30 -9.20 23.81
CA VAL A 405 -23.87 -10.61 23.80
C VAL A 405 -24.11 -11.34 25.11
N LEU A 406 -24.49 -10.64 26.18
CA LEU A 406 -24.93 -11.26 27.43
C LEU A 406 -26.32 -11.88 27.23
N LYS A 407 -26.53 -13.05 27.82
CA LYS A 407 -27.80 -13.80 27.75
C LYS A 407 -28.74 -13.46 28.90
N ASN A 408 -28.21 -13.03 30.04
CA ASN A 408 -28.94 -12.72 31.27
C ASN A 408 -29.01 -11.20 31.48
N ASP A 409 -30.10 -10.74 32.06
CA ASP A 409 -30.31 -9.33 32.44
C ASP A 409 -29.88 -9.10 33.89
N TYR A 410 -29.08 -8.06 34.13
CA TYR A 410 -28.58 -7.68 35.45
C TYR A 410 -28.99 -6.25 35.87
N ASP A 411 -29.98 -5.64 35.19
CA ASP A 411 -30.48 -4.30 35.53
C ASP A 411 -31.31 -4.29 36.84
N TYR A 412 -31.92 -5.42 37.23
CA TYR A 412 -32.74 -5.48 38.43
C TYR A 412 -31.93 -5.65 39.74
N ILE A 413 -32.61 -5.50 40.89
CA ILE A 413 -32.07 -5.77 42.23
C ILE A 413 -32.59 -7.15 42.67
N PRO A 414 -31.71 -8.13 42.95
CA PRO A 414 -32.07 -9.48 43.38
C PRO A 414 -32.79 -9.51 44.72
N ASP A 415 -33.48 -10.62 44.96
CA ASP A 415 -34.10 -10.93 46.25
C ASP A 415 -33.05 -10.98 47.37
N ASP A 416 -33.42 -10.49 48.55
CA ASP A 416 -32.60 -10.50 49.76
C ASP A 416 -32.11 -11.91 50.16
N ASN A 417 -32.83 -12.96 49.76
CA ASN A 417 -32.44 -14.35 49.99
C ASN A 417 -31.15 -14.77 49.24
N LEU A 418 -30.71 -13.99 48.25
CA LEU A 418 -29.49 -14.26 47.47
C LEU A 418 -28.27 -13.49 48.00
N LYS A 419 -28.42 -12.73 49.09
CA LYS A 419 -27.32 -12.01 49.74
C LYS A 419 -26.30 -12.98 50.31
N VAL A 420 -25.03 -12.73 50.01
CA VAL A 420 -23.91 -13.55 50.50
C VAL A 420 -22.91 -12.77 51.33
N ASN A 421 -22.64 -11.50 51.00
CA ASN A 421 -21.75 -10.65 51.78
C ASN A 421 -22.29 -9.22 51.91
N ILE A 422 -22.10 -8.62 53.10
CA ILE A 422 -22.43 -7.23 53.38
C ILE A 422 -21.17 -6.59 53.98
N ILE A 423 -20.68 -5.53 53.33
CA ILE A 423 -19.59 -4.71 53.87
C ILE A 423 -20.11 -3.31 54.06
N GLU A 424 -20.01 -2.83 55.30
CA GLU A 424 -20.37 -1.48 55.69
C GLU A 424 -19.25 -0.88 56.54
N THR A 425 -18.49 0.03 55.92
CA THR A 425 -17.42 0.81 56.56
C THR A 425 -17.63 2.30 56.28
N ASP A 426 -16.91 3.17 56.98
CA ASP A 426 -16.99 4.63 56.79
C ASP A 426 -16.68 5.07 55.35
N SER A 427 -15.94 4.26 54.59
CA SER A 427 -15.46 4.55 53.24
C SER A 427 -16.16 3.73 52.14
N VAL A 428 -16.72 2.56 52.45
CA VAL A 428 -17.31 1.64 51.47
C VAL A 428 -18.53 0.93 52.05
N HIS A 429 -19.67 1.01 51.36
CA HIS A 429 -20.87 0.22 51.62
C HIS A 429 -21.25 -0.57 50.36
N TYR A 430 -21.22 -1.91 50.41
CA TYR A 430 -21.74 -2.76 49.34
C TYR A 430 -22.41 -4.05 49.83
N THR A 431 -23.23 -4.63 48.96
CA THR A 431 -23.84 -5.96 49.14
C THR A 431 -23.58 -6.83 47.92
N ASP A 432 -23.14 -8.07 48.15
CA ASP A 432 -22.98 -9.08 47.11
C ASP A 432 -24.17 -10.03 47.06
N TYR A 433 -24.59 -10.34 45.84
CA TYR A 433 -25.63 -11.32 45.53
C TYR A 433 -25.05 -12.37 44.59
N ASP A 434 -25.09 -13.64 44.98
CA ASP A 434 -24.66 -14.75 44.13
C ASP A 434 -25.84 -15.33 43.36
N LEU A 435 -25.69 -15.37 42.04
CA LEU A 435 -26.72 -15.80 41.09
C LEU A 435 -26.19 -17.01 40.32
N MET A 436 -26.91 -18.13 40.40
CA MET A 436 -26.71 -19.24 39.46
C MET A 436 -27.44 -18.91 38.16
N LEU A 437 -26.76 -19.06 37.03
CA LEU A 437 -27.29 -18.67 35.73
C LEU A 437 -27.94 -19.87 35.04
N ASP A 438 -29.23 -19.74 34.72
CA ASP A 438 -29.97 -20.75 33.94
C ASP A 438 -29.32 -20.99 32.58
N ASN A 439 -28.82 -19.92 31.95
CA ASN A 439 -28.04 -19.96 30.73
C ASN A 439 -26.64 -19.43 30.98
N LYS A 440 -25.62 -20.25 30.71
CA LYS A 440 -24.21 -19.84 30.85
C LYS A 440 -23.87 -18.67 29.93
N GLU A 441 -23.24 -17.64 30.49
CA GLU A 441 -22.63 -16.56 29.72
C GLU A 441 -21.40 -17.08 28.99
N PHE A 442 -21.26 -16.68 27.73
CA PHE A 442 -20.20 -17.16 26.83
C PHE A 442 -20.12 -18.69 26.69
N ASP A 443 -21.14 -19.44 27.10
CA ASP A 443 -21.14 -20.91 27.28
C ASP A 443 -20.01 -21.39 28.21
N PHE A 444 -19.65 -20.57 29.19
CA PHE A 444 -18.59 -20.86 30.15
C PHE A 444 -18.97 -20.46 31.58
N PHE A 445 -19.34 -19.19 31.80
CA PHE A 445 -19.66 -18.69 33.14
C PHE A 445 -21.10 -19.07 33.52
N ASP A 446 -21.26 -19.83 34.59
CA ASP A 446 -22.56 -20.29 35.10
C ASP A 446 -22.95 -19.68 36.44
N LYS A 447 -22.09 -18.82 36.97
CA LYS A 447 -22.34 -18.04 38.19
C LYS A 447 -22.07 -16.56 37.91
N ALA A 448 -22.91 -15.69 38.44
CA ALA A 448 -22.68 -14.26 38.48
C ALA A 448 -22.76 -13.76 39.93
N THR A 449 -21.75 -13.02 40.38
CA THR A 449 -21.84 -12.23 41.62
C THR A 449 -22.15 -10.80 41.24
N MET A 450 -23.28 -10.27 41.69
CA MET A 450 -23.59 -8.85 41.55
C MET A 450 -23.27 -8.12 42.84
N ARG A 451 -22.34 -7.17 42.77
CA ARG A 451 -21.99 -6.27 43.85
C ARG A 451 -22.67 -4.91 43.66
N ILE A 452 -23.56 -4.57 44.59
CA ILE A 452 -24.27 -3.29 44.60
C ILE A 452 -23.60 -2.37 45.63
N PHE A 453 -23.07 -1.25 45.17
CA PHE A 453 -22.51 -0.21 46.03
C PHE A 453 -23.58 0.84 46.35
N TYR A 454 -23.54 1.35 47.58
CA TYR A 454 -24.47 2.37 48.06
C TYR A 454 -23.73 3.66 48.43
N ASN A 455 -24.40 4.80 48.26
CA ASN A 455 -23.91 6.08 48.76
C ASN A 455 -24.22 6.23 50.26
N LYS A 456 -23.79 7.34 50.89
CA LYS A 456 -24.06 7.62 52.32
C LYS A 456 -25.56 7.74 52.67
N ASN A 457 -26.43 7.94 51.68
CA ASN A 457 -27.88 8.06 51.86
C ASN A 457 -28.60 6.72 51.67
N GLY A 458 -27.88 5.65 51.31
CA GLY A 458 -28.45 4.33 51.02
C GLY A 458 -28.92 4.14 49.58
N ASP A 459 -28.69 5.09 48.66
CA ASP A 459 -29.03 4.91 47.24
C ASP A 459 -27.95 4.12 46.51
N VAL A 460 -28.35 3.33 45.52
CA VAL A 460 -27.41 2.60 44.65
C VAL A 460 -26.52 3.60 43.89
N SER A 461 -25.21 3.53 44.15
CA SER A 461 -24.21 4.38 43.51
C SER A 461 -23.63 3.74 42.24
N SER A 462 -23.34 2.44 42.28
CA SER A 462 -22.84 1.67 41.14
C SER A 462 -23.03 0.18 41.33
N LYS A 463 -23.02 -0.57 40.22
CA LYS A 463 -23.01 -2.03 40.20
C LYS A 463 -21.71 -2.54 39.57
N LYS A 464 -21.18 -3.63 40.15
CA LYS A 464 -20.18 -4.48 39.51
C LYS A 464 -20.77 -5.88 39.31
N ILE A 465 -20.48 -6.48 38.17
CA ILE A 465 -20.86 -7.87 37.88
C ILE A 465 -19.57 -8.67 37.72
N PHE A 466 -19.49 -9.80 38.41
CA PHE A 466 -18.40 -10.78 38.30
C PHE A 466 -18.97 -12.07 37.73
N LEU A 467 -18.54 -12.47 36.54
CA LEU A 467 -18.94 -13.75 35.94
C LEU A 467 -17.87 -14.79 36.23
N LYS A 468 -18.28 -15.91 36.84
CA LYS A 468 -17.42 -17.01 37.31
C LYS A 468 -17.95 -18.35 36.81
N ASN A 469 -17.10 -19.36 36.78
CA ASN A 469 -17.50 -20.75 36.56
C ASN A 469 -17.47 -21.50 37.90
N SER A 470 -18.53 -22.26 38.16
CA SER A 470 -18.66 -23.10 39.36
C SER A 470 -17.70 -24.27 39.34
N ASP A 471 -17.41 -24.81 38.15
CA ASP A 471 -16.35 -25.79 37.95
C ASP A 471 -14.99 -25.09 37.80
N LYS A 472 -14.27 -25.01 38.92
CA LYS A 472 -12.95 -24.37 39.00
C LYS A 472 -11.79 -25.29 38.59
N SER A 473 -12.07 -26.50 38.10
CA SER A 473 -11.06 -27.56 37.95
C SER A 473 -10.52 -27.78 36.53
N SER A 474 -11.10 -27.15 35.50
CA SER A 474 -10.57 -27.28 34.12
C SER A 474 -10.70 -26.00 33.30
N LEU A 475 -9.62 -25.22 33.27
CA LEU A 475 -9.53 -24.10 32.35
C LEU A 475 -9.30 -24.60 30.91
N ASN A 476 -10.18 -24.20 29.99
CA ASN A 476 -10.01 -24.50 28.57
C ASN A 476 -9.48 -23.26 27.84
N VAL A 477 -8.19 -23.24 27.51
CA VAL A 477 -7.54 -22.11 26.82
C VAL A 477 -8.21 -21.75 25.49
N SER A 478 -8.75 -22.74 24.77
CA SER A 478 -9.54 -22.48 23.56
C SER A 478 -10.81 -21.69 23.88
N LYS A 479 -11.44 -21.98 25.02
CA LYS A 479 -12.62 -21.24 25.48
C LYS A 479 -12.27 -19.83 25.94
N VAL A 480 -11.16 -19.64 26.65
CA VAL A 480 -10.64 -18.30 27.01
C VAL A 480 -10.37 -17.48 25.75
N SER A 481 -9.73 -18.09 24.74
CA SER A 481 -9.47 -17.45 23.44
C SER A 481 -10.76 -17.02 22.72
N GLN A 482 -11.83 -17.83 22.79
CA GLN A 482 -13.15 -17.47 22.26
C GLN A 482 -13.78 -16.27 22.99
N ILE A 483 -13.65 -16.21 24.31
CA ILE A 483 -14.14 -15.09 25.13
C ILE A 483 -13.36 -13.81 24.77
N VAL A 484 -12.03 -13.87 24.76
CA VAL A 484 -11.17 -12.76 24.33
C VAL A 484 -11.57 -12.28 22.93
N SER A 485 -11.77 -13.21 22.00
CA SER A 485 -12.15 -12.88 20.61
C SER A 485 -13.49 -12.15 20.50
N LYS A 486 -14.45 -12.46 21.38
CA LYS A 486 -15.76 -11.77 21.46
C LYS A 486 -15.62 -10.40 22.09
N LEU A 487 -14.89 -10.27 23.19
CA LEU A 487 -14.65 -8.98 23.85
C LEU A 487 -13.88 -8.02 22.93
N VAL A 488 -12.86 -8.50 22.23
CA VAL A 488 -12.09 -7.71 21.25
C VAL A 488 -12.95 -7.30 20.06
N ALA A 489 -13.94 -8.10 19.66
CA ALA A 489 -14.86 -7.72 18.60
C ALA A 489 -15.78 -6.54 19.00
N ILE A 490 -16.07 -6.39 20.30
CA ILE A 490 -16.91 -5.32 20.84
C ILE A 490 -16.08 -4.07 21.14
N TYR A 491 -14.93 -4.24 21.78
CA TYR A 491 -14.17 -3.14 22.39
C TYR A 491 -12.86 -2.81 21.67
N GLY A 492 -12.42 -3.61 20.69
CA GLY A 492 -11.09 -3.49 20.12
C GLY A 492 -10.01 -4.10 21.02
N LYS A 493 -8.75 -3.69 20.83
CA LYS A 493 -7.63 -4.16 21.65
C LYS A 493 -7.77 -3.68 23.10
N ASP A 494 -7.16 -4.40 24.01
CA ASP A 494 -7.13 -4.01 25.42
C ASP A 494 -6.19 -2.80 25.67
N GLU A 495 -6.07 -2.37 26.93
CA GLU A 495 -5.20 -1.26 27.34
C GLU A 495 -3.72 -1.45 26.96
N ALA A 496 -3.28 -2.70 26.77
CA ALA A 496 -1.92 -3.03 26.37
C ALA A 496 -1.76 -3.14 24.84
N GLY A 497 -2.83 -2.89 24.08
CA GLY A 497 -2.83 -3.03 22.62
C GLY A 497 -2.90 -4.49 22.13
N MET A 498 -3.30 -5.42 22.99
CA MET A 498 -3.39 -6.87 22.75
C MET A 498 -4.82 -7.28 22.36
N GLY A 499 -4.95 -8.13 21.35
CA GLY A 499 -6.24 -8.53 20.76
C GLY A 499 -6.47 -10.05 20.64
N TYR A 500 -5.57 -10.85 21.19
CA TYR A 500 -5.58 -12.32 21.17
C TYR A 500 -4.72 -12.83 22.33
N LEU A 501 -4.86 -14.10 22.73
CA LEU A 501 -3.94 -14.74 23.69
C LEU A 501 -2.63 -15.10 23.00
N ASN A 502 -1.51 -14.55 23.46
CA ASN A 502 -0.21 -14.92 22.92
C ASN A 502 0.27 -16.29 23.47
N GLY A 503 1.35 -16.84 22.90
CA GLY A 503 1.84 -18.17 23.29
C GLY A 503 2.32 -18.29 24.74
N VAL A 504 2.78 -17.18 25.35
CA VAL A 504 3.17 -17.13 26.77
C VAL A 504 1.92 -17.22 27.63
N GLU A 505 0.92 -16.39 27.36
CA GLU A 505 -0.34 -16.34 28.11
C GLU A 505 -1.15 -17.63 27.97
N ALA A 506 -1.17 -18.21 26.77
CA ALA A 506 -1.79 -19.51 26.54
C ALA A 506 -1.12 -20.61 27.37
N LYS A 507 0.20 -20.53 27.57
CA LYS A 507 0.96 -21.47 28.38
C LYS A 507 0.72 -21.24 29.88
N GLU A 508 0.74 -19.98 30.33
CA GLU A 508 0.39 -19.59 31.70
C GLU A 508 -1.00 -20.14 32.07
N LEU A 509 -2.01 -19.91 31.22
CA LEU A 509 -3.36 -20.43 31.42
C LEU A 509 -3.42 -21.97 31.38
N THR A 510 -2.68 -22.61 30.48
CA THR A 510 -2.59 -24.09 30.42
C THR A 510 -1.99 -24.66 31.71
N ASN A 511 -1.03 -23.96 32.30
CA ASN A 511 -0.35 -24.34 33.53
C ASN A 511 -1.11 -23.94 34.79
N ASN A 512 -2.31 -23.34 34.66
CA ASN A 512 -3.05 -22.78 35.78
C ASN A 512 -2.20 -21.75 36.56
N GLU A 513 -1.53 -20.84 35.85
CA GLU A 513 -0.78 -19.73 36.42
C GLU A 513 -1.65 -18.45 36.49
N PHE A 514 -1.27 -17.51 37.35
CA PHE A 514 -1.93 -16.20 37.45
C PHE A 514 -1.81 -15.46 36.13
N TRP A 515 -2.92 -14.90 35.64
CA TRP A 515 -2.95 -14.13 34.40
C TRP A 515 -3.71 -12.82 34.59
N LEU A 516 -2.98 -11.71 34.42
CA LEU A 516 -3.49 -10.34 34.53
C LEU A 516 -4.58 -10.01 33.53
N GLY A 517 -4.67 -10.78 32.44
CA GLY A 517 -5.86 -10.79 31.63
C GLY A 517 -5.89 -9.84 30.45
N ARG A 518 -7.11 -9.47 30.07
CA ARG A 518 -7.41 -8.37 29.14
C ARG A 518 -8.24 -7.33 29.86
N ARG A 519 -7.95 -6.05 29.63
CA ARG A 519 -8.61 -4.92 30.31
C ARG A 519 -9.01 -3.83 29.36
N TRP A 520 -10.26 -3.38 29.46
CA TRP A 520 -10.77 -2.23 28.71
C TRP A 520 -11.32 -1.21 29.70
N TYR A 521 -10.90 0.04 29.54
CA TYR A 521 -11.40 1.19 30.30
C TYR A 521 -12.11 2.13 29.33
N LEU A 522 -13.39 2.40 29.57
CA LEU A 522 -14.24 3.10 28.62
C LEU A 522 -14.80 4.39 29.23
N ASN A 523 -14.89 5.43 28.43
CA ASN A 523 -15.50 6.71 28.78
C ASN A 523 -17.02 6.73 28.50
N ASP A 524 -17.69 7.83 28.84
CA ASP A 524 -19.15 7.97 28.67
C ASP A 524 -19.62 7.90 27.21
N GLN A 525 -18.71 8.08 26.25
CA GLN A 525 -18.95 7.97 24.81
C GLN A 525 -18.65 6.56 24.27
N HIS A 526 -18.40 5.59 25.14
CA HIS A 526 -18.05 4.20 24.77
C HIS A 526 -16.76 4.12 23.94
N GLN A 527 -15.81 4.99 24.25
CA GLN A 527 -14.48 5.02 23.64
C GLN A 527 -13.41 4.70 24.70
N GLU A 528 -12.21 4.32 24.27
CA GLU A 528 -11.07 4.11 25.15
C GLU A 528 -10.82 5.35 26.01
N TRP A 529 -10.76 5.15 27.33
CA TRP A 529 -10.57 6.22 28.29
C TRP A 529 -9.10 6.67 28.33
N ASP A 530 -8.85 7.95 28.03
CA ASP A 530 -7.51 8.54 28.17
C ASP A 530 -7.28 9.09 29.59
N SER A 531 -6.53 8.33 30.39
CA SER A 531 -6.13 8.74 31.74
C SER A 531 -5.29 10.03 31.81
N LYS A 532 -4.68 10.48 30.70
CA LYS A 532 -3.92 11.74 30.63
C LYS A 532 -4.81 12.96 30.36
N ASN A 533 -6.04 12.73 29.92
CA ASN A 533 -7.01 13.79 29.69
C ASN A 533 -7.76 14.10 30.99
N ALA A 534 -7.36 15.17 31.67
CA ALA A 534 -7.95 15.57 32.97
C ALA A 534 -9.46 15.90 32.92
N ILE A 535 -10.03 16.09 31.73
CA ILE A 535 -11.45 16.36 31.53
C ILE A 535 -12.24 15.04 31.42
N GLU A 536 -11.58 13.98 30.98
CA GLU A 536 -12.22 12.71 30.65
C GLU A 536 -12.40 11.84 31.88
N LYS A 537 -13.59 11.26 32.03
CA LYS A 537 -13.92 10.36 33.13
C LYS A 537 -14.08 8.94 32.60
N MET A 538 -13.49 8.00 33.33
CA MET A 538 -13.80 6.59 33.16
C MET A 538 -15.27 6.36 33.54
N ALA A 539 -16.04 5.78 32.63
CA ALA A 539 -17.45 5.45 32.82
C ALA A 539 -17.65 4.02 33.33
N TYR A 540 -16.93 3.07 32.75
CA TYR A 540 -17.04 1.65 33.07
C TYR A 540 -15.80 0.88 32.55
N GLY A 541 -15.60 -0.36 33.00
CA GLY A 541 -14.48 -1.19 32.57
C GLY A 541 -14.79 -2.68 32.53
N ILE A 542 -14.14 -3.38 31.61
CA ILE A 542 -14.28 -4.82 31.37
C ILE A 542 -12.94 -5.50 31.63
N PHE A 543 -12.88 -6.50 32.50
CA PHE A 543 -11.63 -7.19 32.86
C PHE A 543 -11.81 -8.70 32.80
N LEU A 544 -11.00 -9.40 32.02
CA LEU A 544 -11.00 -10.87 31.96
C LEU A 544 -9.69 -11.36 32.58
N THR A 545 -9.73 -11.97 33.76
CA THR A 545 -8.55 -12.37 34.56
C THR A 545 -8.59 -13.86 34.92
N HIS A 546 -7.47 -14.41 35.36
CA HIS A 546 -7.39 -15.74 35.95
C HIS A 546 -6.53 -15.73 37.22
N GLU A 547 -7.12 -16.17 38.33
CA GLU A 547 -6.45 -16.38 39.61
C GLU A 547 -6.17 -17.87 39.82
N ASN A 548 -4.96 -18.20 40.25
CA ASN A 548 -4.51 -19.58 40.40
C ASN A 548 -4.42 -20.06 41.85
N ASP A 549 -4.53 -19.18 42.83
CA ASP A 549 -4.61 -19.56 44.23
C ASP A 549 -6.01 -20.12 44.57
N PRO A 550 -6.16 -21.42 44.92
CA PRO A 550 -7.44 -22.02 45.26
C PRO A 550 -8.11 -21.42 46.50
N ASP A 551 -7.32 -20.80 47.37
CA ASP A 551 -7.80 -20.15 48.59
C ASP A 551 -8.26 -18.70 48.35
N ASP A 552 -8.02 -18.15 47.15
CA ASP A 552 -8.48 -16.82 46.76
C ASP A 552 -9.98 -16.86 46.35
N GLU A 553 -10.72 -15.83 46.77
CA GLU A 553 -12.14 -15.66 46.45
C GLU A 553 -12.40 -15.47 44.94
N ASP A 554 -11.39 -15.02 44.21
CA ASP A 554 -11.37 -14.86 42.76
C ASP A 554 -10.77 -16.06 42.01
N TYR A 555 -10.47 -17.18 42.70
CA TYR A 555 -9.92 -18.41 42.09
C TYR A 555 -10.66 -18.83 40.81
N GLY A 556 -9.90 -19.02 39.73
CA GLY A 556 -10.36 -19.40 38.40
C GLY A 556 -10.45 -18.23 37.41
N LEU A 557 -11.06 -18.48 36.26
CA LEU A 557 -11.28 -17.45 35.23
C LEU A 557 -12.50 -16.60 35.59
N GLN A 558 -12.34 -15.28 35.49
CA GLN A 558 -13.35 -14.32 35.88
C GLN A 558 -13.48 -13.21 34.84
N LEU A 559 -14.72 -12.79 34.56
CA LEU A 559 -15.02 -11.61 33.73
C LEU A 559 -15.74 -10.55 34.58
N ASP A 560 -15.07 -9.43 34.78
CA ASP A 560 -15.52 -8.29 35.57
C ASP A 560 -16.13 -7.22 34.68
N ILE A 561 -17.27 -6.70 35.12
CA ILE A 561 -17.95 -5.56 34.51
C ILE A 561 -18.11 -4.52 35.60
N THR A 562 -17.25 -3.51 35.59
CA THR A 562 -17.30 -2.40 36.54
C THR A 562 -18.10 -1.24 35.97
N GLY A 563 -18.90 -0.54 36.78
CA GLY A 563 -19.72 0.56 36.27
C GLY A 563 -20.85 0.08 35.36
N TYR A 564 -21.46 -1.08 35.65
CA TYR A 564 -22.50 -1.71 34.82
C TYR A 564 -23.67 -0.75 34.50
N ASN A 565 -24.05 0.12 35.44
CA ASN A 565 -25.09 1.13 35.21
C ASN A 565 -24.72 2.10 34.07
N SER A 566 -23.45 2.48 33.93
CA SER A 566 -22.99 3.38 32.85
C SER A 566 -23.04 2.68 31.50
N LEU A 567 -22.58 1.42 31.43
CA LEU A 567 -22.69 0.55 30.25
C LEU A 567 -24.15 0.44 29.78
N LEU A 568 -25.07 0.23 30.72
CA LEU A 568 -26.50 0.13 30.45
C LEU A 568 -27.11 1.43 29.94
N LYS A 569 -26.76 2.58 30.53
CA LYS A 569 -27.21 3.89 30.05
C LYS A 569 -26.79 4.13 28.60
N HIS A 570 -25.54 3.78 28.27
CA HIS A 570 -25.04 3.89 26.89
C HIS A 570 -25.83 2.98 25.93
N ALA A 571 -26.12 1.75 26.32
CA ALA A 571 -26.93 0.84 25.53
C ALA A 571 -28.33 1.40 25.25
N LYS A 572 -29.02 1.92 26.26
CA LYS A 572 -30.35 2.54 26.11
C LYS A 572 -30.30 3.72 25.12
N ALA A 573 -29.29 4.59 25.23
CA ALA A 573 -29.12 5.73 24.32
C ALA A 573 -28.93 5.32 22.84
N LEU A 574 -28.20 4.23 22.58
CA LEU A 574 -27.98 3.72 21.22
C LEU A 574 -29.23 3.12 20.56
N TYR A 575 -30.17 2.58 21.36
CA TYR A 575 -31.42 2.01 20.83
C TYR A 575 -32.52 3.06 20.62
N GLU A 576 -32.39 4.24 21.24
CA GLU A 576 -33.32 5.37 21.10
C GLU A 576 -32.91 6.36 19.98
N SER A 577 -31.65 6.30 19.51
CA SER A 577 -31.09 7.11 18.41
C SER A 577 -31.19 6.42 17.06
#